data_AF-A0A9X0CN11-F1
#
_entry.id   AF-A0A9X0CN11-F1
#
_cell.length_a   1.000
_cell.length_b   1.000
_cell.length_c   1.000
_cell.angle_alpha   90.00
_cell.angle_beta   90.00
_cell.angle_gamma   90.00
#
_symmetry.space_group_name_H-M   'P 1'
#
loop_
_entity.id
_entity.type
_entity.pdbx_description
1 polymer ?
#
loop_
_entity_poly.entity_id
_entity_poly.type
_entity_poly.pdbx_seq_one_letter_code
_entity_poly.pdbx_strand_id
1 'polypeptide(L)'
;MLSCIASLRHAKWFQAKANGLQSCVIIIRVMRDLCQRIPAFSPLNNWAMELLVEKALSSSQQPLGPGEAFRRVLECISSGLLLEGGAGMCDPCEKGHSRCPR
;
A
#
# COMPACT_ATOMS: atom_id res chain seq x y z
N MET A 1 10.42 -15.23 16.19
CA MET A 1 11.51 -14.22 16.30
C MET A 1 11.67 -13.39 15.02
N LEU A 2 11.68 -14.00 13.83
CA LEU A 2 11.79 -13.29 12.53
C LEU A 2 10.64 -12.31 12.22
N SER A 3 9.39 -12.66 12.55
CA SER A 3 8.21 -11.82 12.30
C SER A 3 8.22 -10.49 13.06
N CYS A 4 8.74 -10.48 14.30
CA CYS A 4 8.83 -9.25 15.10
C CYS A 4 9.85 -8.27 14.49
N ILE A 5 10.94 -8.79 13.93
CA ILE A 5 11.95 -7.99 13.23
C ILE A 5 11.38 -7.42 11.92
N ALA A 6 10.57 -8.19 11.19
CA ALA A 6 9.85 -7.70 10.01
C ALA A 6 8.87 -6.57 10.36
N SER A 7 8.04 -6.74 11.39
CA SER A 7 7.12 -5.70 11.87
C SER A 7 7.84 -4.43 12.29
N LEU A 8 9.03 -4.54 12.89
CA LEU A 8 9.84 -3.37 13.25
C LEU A 8 10.31 -2.59 12.02
N ARG A 9 10.66 -3.29 10.92
CA ARG A 9 11.07 -2.66 9.66
C ARG A 9 9.88 -1.98 8.99
N HIS A 10 8.71 -2.62 9.00
CA HIS A 10 7.47 -2.06 8.49
C HIS A 10 7.08 -0.79 9.25
N ALA A 11 7.17 -0.80 10.58
CA ALA A 11 6.88 0.36 11.41
C ALA A 11 7.83 1.55 11.10
N LYS A 12 9.13 1.28 10.95
CA LYS A 12 10.12 2.31 10.57
C LYS A 12 9.86 2.88 9.19
N TRP A 13 9.53 2.02 8.22
CA TRP A 13 9.17 2.46 6.88
C TRP A 13 7.89 3.30 6.89
N PHE A 14 6.86 2.86 7.60
CA PHE A 14 5.57 3.55 7.70
C PHE A 14 5.76 4.96 8.27
N GLN A 15 6.55 5.08 9.33
CA GLN A 15 6.85 6.37 9.94
C GLN A 15 7.59 7.31 8.98
N ALA A 16 8.53 6.78 8.20
CA ALA A 16 9.36 7.58 7.29
C ALA A 16 8.67 7.94 5.96
N LYS A 17 7.70 7.13 5.49
CA LYS A 17 7.11 7.26 4.15
C LYS A 17 5.61 7.53 4.14
N ALA A 18 4.83 6.85 4.98
CA ALA A 18 3.38 6.97 4.97
C ALA A 18 2.86 8.06 5.93
N ASN A 19 3.50 8.27 7.07
CA ASN A 19 2.97 9.16 8.11
C ASN A 19 3.00 10.66 7.72
N GLY A 20 3.96 11.07 6.88
CA GLY A 20 4.06 12.44 6.37
C GLY A 20 3.19 12.73 5.14
N LEU A 21 2.55 11.69 4.57
CA LEU A 21 1.80 11.81 3.34
C LEU A 21 0.34 12.19 3.64
N GLN A 22 -0.12 13.29 3.06
CA GLN A 22 -1.46 13.80 3.30
C GLN A 22 -2.52 12.74 2.95
N SER A 23 -3.51 12.57 3.82
CA SER A 23 -4.59 11.59 3.67
C SER A 23 -4.16 10.11 3.76
N CYS A 24 -2.87 9.77 3.79
CA CYS A 24 -2.42 8.37 3.73
C CYS A 24 -2.95 7.52 4.89
N VAL A 25 -2.77 7.98 6.13
CA VAL A 25 -3.18 7.23 7.33
C VAL A 25 -4.69 7.02 7.39
N ILE A 26 -5.50 8.02 7.02
CA ILE A 26 -6.96 7.86 7.02
C ILE A 26 -7.42 6.90 5.93
N ILE A 27 -6.79 6.92 4.74
CA ILE A 27 -7.10 5.99 3.66
C ILE A 27 -6.71 4.56 4.00
N ILE A 28 -5.58 4.33 4.67
CA ILE A 28 -5.23 2.99 5.18
C ILE A 28 -6.32 2.46 6.13
N ARG A 29 -6.87 3.31 7.01
CA ARG A 29 -7.96 2.90 7.91
C ARG A 29 -9.24 2.56 7.15
N VAL A 30 -9.63 3.38 6.17
CA VAL A 30 -10.80 3.13 5.32
C VAL A 30 -10.62 1.85 4.49
N MET A 31 -9.45 1.63 3.89
CA MET A 31 -9.15 0.43 3.12
C MET A 31 -9.19 -0.83 3.99
N ARG A 32 -8.75 -0.73 5.26
CA ARG A 32 -8.83 -1.84 6.22
C ARG A 32 -10.27 -2.21 6.54
N ASP A 33 -11.12 -1.21 6.79
CA ASP A 33 -12.56 -1.42 6.98
C ASP A 33 -13.21 -2.03 5.72
N LEU A 34 -12.82 -1.55 4.54
CA LEU A 34 -13.30 -2.09 3.26
C LEU A 34 -12.92 -3.56 3.07
N CYS A 35 -11.70 -3.96 3.41
CA CYS A 35 -11.27 -5.36 3.32
C CYS A 35 -11.98 -6.28 4.33
N GLN A 36 -12.41 -5.73 5.47
CA GLN A 36 -13.24 -6.46 6.44
C GLN A 36 -14.68 -6.66 5.95
N ARG A 37 -15.22 -5.68 5.21
CA ARG A 37 -16.61 -5.71 4.72
C ARG A 37 -16.78 -6.40 3.38
N ILE A 38 -15.77 -6.37 2.52
CA ILE A 38 -15.85 -6.85 1.15
C ILE A 38 -14.88 -8.04 0.96
N PRO A 39 -15.39 -9.28 0.83
CA PRO A 39 -14.56 -10.49 0.73
C PRO A 39 -13.58 -10.47 -0.46
N ALA A 40 -13.94 -9.79 -1.55
CA ALA A 40 -13.10 -9.65 -2.74
C ALA A 40 -11.75 -8.96 -2.44
N PHE A 41 -11.68 -8.10 -1.42
CA PHE A 41 -10.45 -7.44 -0.99
C PHE A 41 -9.76 -8.12 0.20
N SER A 42 -10.37 -9.19 0.75
CA SER A 42 -9.80 -9.97 1.85
C SER A 42 -8.41 -10.58 1.60
N PRO A 43 -7.99 -10.98 0.38
CA PRO A 43 -6.63 -11.51 0.18
C PRO A 43 -5.53 -10.45 0.31
N LEU A 44 -5.90 -9.17 0.40
CA LEU A 44 -4.95 -8.07 0.50
C LEU A 44 -4.43 -7.94 1.95
N ASN A 45 -3.23 -8.45 2.20
CA ASN A 45 -2.60 -8.38 3.52
C ASN A 45 -2.41 -6.92 3.97
N ASN A 46 -2.47 -6.66 5.29
CA ASN A 46 -2.35 -5.32 5.89
C ASN A 46 -1.11 -4.57 5.40
N TRP A 47 0.02 -5.26 5.26
CA TRP A 47 1.24 -4.65 4.77
C TRP A 47 1.18 -4.27 3.28
N ALA A 48 0.61 -5.15 2.44
CA ALA A 48 0.41 -4.87 1.02
C ALA A 48 -0.54 -3.68 0.81
N MET A 49 -1.54 -3.52 1.67
CA MET A 49 -2.43 -2.36 1.68
C MET A 49 -1.68 -1.06 1.99
N GLU A 50 -0.84 -1.07 3.02
CA GLU A 50 -0.06 0.10 3.42
C GLU A 50 0.89 0.55 2.30
N LEU A 51 1.55 -0.41 1.63
CA LEU A 51 2.38 -0.15 0.45
C LEU A 51 1.57 0.38 -0.75
N LEU A 52 0.40 -0.19 -1.01
CA LEU A 52 -0.48 0.24 -2.10
C LEU A 52 -0.92 1.70 -1.91
N VAL A 53 -1.41 2.03 -0.71
CA VAL A 53 -1.90 3.38 -0.42
C VAL A 53 -0.75 4.38 -0.48
N GLU A 54 0.40 4.08 0.11
CA GLU A 54 1.57 4.97 0.03
C GLU A 54 1.98 5.21 -1.42
N LYS A 55 2.17 4.15 -2.22
CA LYS A 55 2.57 4.27 -3.64
C LYS A 55 1.56 5.02 -4.49
N ALA A 56 0.27 4.78 -4.27
CA ALA A 56 -0.80 5.45 -5.01
C ALA A 56 -0.76 6.96 -4.75
N LEU A 57 -0.62 7.36 -3.49
CA LEU A 57 -0.62 8.77 -3.09
C LEU A 57 0.73 9.44 -3.40
N SER A 58 1.85 8.76 -3.25
CA SER A 58 3.19 9.30 -3.56
C SER A 58 3.44 9.44 -5.06
N SER A 59 2.66 8.76 -5.90
CA SER A 59 2.64 8.99 -7.35
C SER A 59 2.01 10.34 -7.76
N SER A 60 1.26 10.99 -6.86
CA SER A 60 0.64 12.28 -7.13
C SER A 60 1.63 13.42 -6.94
N GLN A 61 1.63 14.39 -7.86
CA GLN A 61 2.46 15.60 -7.74
C GLN A 61 1.89 16.62 -6.74
N GLN A 62 0.64 16.44 -6.31
CA GLN A 62 -0.07 17.36 -5.42
C GLN A 62 -0.67 16.62 -4.22
N PRO A 63 -0.75 17.29 -3.04
CA PRO A 63 -1.37 16.72 -1.86
C PRO A 63 -2.87 16.49 -2.11
N LEU A 64 -3.31 15.24 -1.97
CA LEU A 64 -4.69 14.85 -2.25
C LEU A 64 -5.56 14.97 -1.00
N GLY A 65 -6.79 15.47 -1.18
CA GLY A 65 -7.83 15.34 -0.17
C GLY A 65 -8.22 13.87 0.02
N PRO A 66 -8.92 13.51 1.11
CA PRO A 66 -9.26 12.10 1.40
C PRO A 66 -10.12 11.47 0.28
N GLY A 67 -11.08 12.20 -0.29
CA GLY A 67 -11.90 11.68 -1.39
C GLY A 67 -11.10 11.37 -2.65
N GLU A 68 -10.19 12.26 -3.03
CA GLU A 68 -9.32 12.07 -4.20
C GLU A 68 -8.26 11.00 -3.96
N ALA A 69 -7.69 10.96 -2.76
CA ALA A 69 -6.75 9.91 -2.34
C ALA A 69 -7.39 8.52 -2.41
N PHE A 70 -8.64 8.37 -1.95
CA PHE A 70 -9.36 7.10 -2.07
C PHE A 70 -9.60 6.71 -3.53
N ARG A 71 -10.06 7.65 -4.36
CA ARG A 71 -10.25 7.41 -5.80
C ARG A 71 -8.96 6.96 -6.46
N ARG A 72 -7.84 7.62 -6.16
CA ARG A 72 -6.51 7.29 -6.66
C ARG A 72 -6.11 5.84 -6.33
N VAL A 73 -6.36 5.41 -5.10
CA VAL A 73 -6.07 4.02 -4.68
C VAL A 73 -6.89 3.03 -5.49
N LEU A 74 -8.18 3.31 -5.71
CA LEU A 74 -9.03 2.45 -6.55
C LEU A 74 -8.58 2.44 -8.02
N GLU A 75 -8.13 3.56 -8.57
CA GLU A 75 -7.53 3.63 -9.91
C GLU A 75 -6.26 2.77 -10.02
N CYS A 76 -5.41 2.77 -8.97
CA CYS A 76 -4.23 1.92 -8.92
C CYS A 76 -4.57 0.43 -8.81
N ILE A 77 -5.70 0.08 -8.18
CA ILE A 77 -6.17 -1.30 -8.13
C ILE A 77 -6.71 -1.72 -9.51
N SER A 78 -7.54 -0.87 -10.12
CA SER A 78 -8.18 -1.16 -11.40
C SER A 78 -7.21 -1.17 -12.58
N SER A 79 -6.06 -0.52 -12.47
CA SER A 79 -4.99 -0.59 -13.47
C SER A 79 -4.35 -1.98 -13.59
N GLY A 80 -4.70 -2.91 -12.71
CA GLY A 80 -4.20 -4.28 -12.74
C GLY A 80 -2.87 -4.48 -11.99
N LEU A 81 -2.50 -3.56 -11.10
CA LEU A 81 -1.28 -3.69 -10.27
C LEU A 81 -1.24 -5.01 -9.49
N LEU A 82 -2.40 -5.54 -9.11
CA LEU A 82 -2.58 -6.76 -8.32
C LEU A 82 -2.81 -8.02 -9.16
N LEU A 83 -2.91 -7.91 -10.49
CA LEU A 83 -3.13 -9.06 -11.38
C LEU A 83 -1.83 -9.82 -11.62
N GLU A 84 -1.95 -11.13 -11.88
CA GLU A 84 -0.83 -11.96 -12.32
C GLU A 84 -0.27 -11.42 -13.65
N GLY A 85 0.99 -10.96 -13.66
CA GLY A 85 1.62 -10.27 -14.79
C GLY A 85 1.58 -8.73 -14.73
N GLY A 86 0.98 -8.14 -13.69
CA GLY A 86 1.04 -6.71 -13.40
C GLY A 86 2.41 -6.27 -12.87
N ALA A 87 2.65 -4.96 -12.78
CA ALA A 87 3.92 -4.42 -12.29
C ALA A 87 4.26 -4.82 -10.83
N GLY A 88 3.26 -5.31 -10.08
CA GLY A 88 3.42 -5.80 -8.71
C GLY A 88 3.78 -4.71 -7.69
N MET A 89 3.96 -5.13 -6.44
CA MET A 89 4.45 -4.27 -5.37
C MET A 89 5.69 -4.90 -4.74
N CYS A 90 6.85 -4.24 -4.88
CA CYS A 90 8.08 -4.66 -4.23
C CYS A 90 8.07 -4.25 -2.76
N ASP A 91 8.40 -5.19 -1.88
CA ASP A 91 8.63 -4.94 -0.46
C ASP A 91 9.96 -4.16 -0.28
N PRO A 92 9.94 -2.94 0.29
CA PRO A 92 11.15 -2.14 0.51
C PRO A 92 11.98 -2.58 1.73
N CYS A 93 11.40 -3.42 2.60
CA CYS A 93 11.99 -3.93 3.83
C CYS A 93 12.74 -5.26 3.62
N GLU A 94 12.50 -6.00 2.53
CA GLU A 94 13.30 -7.16 2.12
C GLU A 94 14.47 -6.76 1.20
N LYS A 95 15.72 -7.03 1.63
CA LYS A 95 16.90 -6.88 0.77
C LYS A 95 17.04 -8.15 -0.06
N GLY A 96 16.40 -8.22 -1.24
CA GLY A 96 16.52 -9.42 -2.07
C GLY A 96 15.72 -9.58 -3.36
N HIS A 97 14.97 -8.60 -3.86
CA HIS A 97 14.39 -8.71 -5.21
C HIS A 97 14.64 -7.43 -6.03
N SER A 98 15.87 -7.32 -6.51
CA SER A 98 16.31 -6.32 -7.50
C SER A 98 15.69 -6.52 -8.89
N ARG A 99 14.71 -7.41 -9.07
CA ARG A 99 13.98 -7.60 -10.33
C ARG A 99 12.58 -8.09 -9.99
N CYS A 100 11.54 -7.35 -10.35
CA CYS A 100 10.31 -8.03 -10.74
C CYS A 100 10.66 -8.77 -12.04
N PRO A 101 10.70 -10.12 -12.07
CA PRO A 101 10.67 -10.82 -13.35
C PRO A 101 9.30 -10.53 -13.97
N ARG A 102 9.29 -10.23 -15.26
CA ARG A 102 8.07 -10.22 -16.06
C ARG A 102 7.46 -11.61 -16.09
#